data_AF-A0A2V2W5Y4-F1
#
_entry.id   AF-A0A2V2W5Y4-F1
#
_cell.length_a   1.000
_cell.length_b   1.000
_cell.length_c   1.000
_cell.angle_alpha   90.00
_cell.angle_beta   90.00
_cell.angle_gamma   90.00
#
_symmetry.space_group_name_H-M   'P 1'
#
loop_
_entity.id
_entity.type
_entity.pdbx_description
1 polymer ?
#
loop_
_entity_poly.entity_id
_entity_poly.type
_entity_poly.pdbx_seq_one_letter_code
_entity_poly.pdbx_strand_id
1 'polypeptide(L)'
;MKGMYDSVYNARWHHVVEVSDGERTVMKVENGEPPQSWTYKKVGETLERNDGVRQSGAARLRLLVLTSDKGWPYSWAGTEPVFDCYVNCEVERVWQTVKGDLTEWFSPHGRTVFSPKKRLFIGTPGIGKSMAAGSYLLYQLLRYDAKKLPLVAYIIKKSVYLFDKNKKTVSDLGSEDVFVELLKDHTERGVKGYVIYDVAEQGRERMLAYLSLCGT
;
A
#
# COMPACT_ATOMS: atom_id res chain seq x y z
N MET A 1 -17.51 8.36 6.98
CA MET A 1 -16.67 8.10 8.18
C MET A 1 -15.77 9.31 8.48
N LYS A 2 -16.10 10.16 9.47
CA LYS A 2 -15.46 11.48 9.66
C LYS A 2 -13.99 11.35 10.07
N GLY A 3 -13.08 12.02 9.36
CA GLY A 3 -11.64 12.13 9.69
C GLY A 3 -10.79 10.88 9.45
N MET A 4 -11.35 9.81 8.86
CA MET A 4 -10.61 8.60 8.51
C MET A 4 -9.63 8.84 7.36
N TYR A 5 -10.06 9.62 6.35
CA TYR A 5 -9.22 9.98 5.20
C TYR A 5 -7.96 10.70 5.68
N ASP A 6 -8.13 11.76 6.47
CA ASP A 6 -7.02 12.57 6.96
C ASP A 6 -6.09 11.78 7.88
N SER A 7 -6.63 10.86 8.67
CA SER A 7 -5.84 9.99 9.54
C SER A 7 -4.87 9.10 8.74
N VAL A 8 -5.35 8.48 7.66
CA VAL A 8 -4.51 7.65 6.80
C VAL A 8 -3.55 8.53 5.99
N TYR A 9 -4.06 9.62 5.38
CA TYR A 9 -3.26 10.50 4.52
C TYR A 9 -2.09 11.18 5.26
N ASN A 10 -2.30 11.53 6.54
CA ASN A 10 -1.32 12.17 7.41
C ASN A 10 -0.66 11.20 8.39
N ALA A 11 -0.70 9.88 8.13
CA ALA A 11 -0.04 8.90 8.99
C ALA A 11 1.43 9.25 9.22
N ARG A 12 1.87 9.16 10.47
CA ARG A 12 3.19 9.60 10.93
C ARG A 12 4.23 8.51 10.70
N TRP A 13 5.42 8.93 10.28
CA TRP A 13 6.55 8.03 10.08
C TRP A 13 7.38 7.86 11.34
N HIS A 14 7.72 6.61 11.61
CA HIS A 14 8.81 6.21 12.49
C HIS A 14 9.63 5.16 11.77
N HIS A 15 10.90 4.97 12.17
CA HIS A 15 11.74 3.97 11.55
C HIS A 15 12.70 3.33 12.54
N VAL A 16 13.06 2.09 12.29
CA VAL A 16 13.97 1.30 13.11
C VAL A 16 15.25 1.08 12.34
N VAL A 17 16.36 1.54 12.93
CA VAL A 17 17.70 1.35 12.40
C VAL A 17 18.50 0.40 13.28
N GLU A 18 19.27 -0.47 12.63
CA GLU A 18 20.30 -1.26 13.26
C GLU A 18 21.62 -0.51 13.19
N VAL A 19 22.21 -0.25 14.35
CA VAL A 19 23.53 0.38 14.49
C VAL A 19 24.50 -0.67 15.07
N SER A 20 25.66 -0.83 14.44
CA SER A 20 26.71 -1.73 14.91
C SER A 20 27.92 -0.92 15.35
N ASP A 21 28.38 -1.13 16.57
CA ASP A 21 29.54 -0.47 17.17
C ASP A 21 30.79 -1.40 17.25
N GLY A 22 30.79 -2.48 16.46
CA GLY A 22 31.86 -3.47 16.40
C GLY A 22 31.59 -4.70 17.26
N GLU A 23 31.27 -4.52 18.54
CA GLU A 23 31.01 -5.64 19.48
C GLU A 23 29.53 -5.93 19.68
N ARG A 24 28.65 -4.93 19.53
CA ARG A 24 27.22 -5.05 19.75
C ARG A 24 26.40 -4.49 18.59
N THR A 25 25.21 -5.05 18.45
CA THR A 25 24.21 -4.62 17.48
C THR A 25 23.01 -4.11 18.25
N VAL A 26 22.67 -2.83 18.08
CA VAL A 26 21.56 -2.17 18.78
C VAL A 26 20.51 -1.72 17.78
N MET A 27 19.24 -1.96 18.11
CA MET A 27 18.10 -1.41 17.37
C MET A 27 17.70 -0.07 17.99
N LYS A 28 17.61 0.98 17.18
CA LYS A 28 17.15 2.31 17.58
C LYS A 28 15.90 2.68 16.80
N VAL A 29 14.93 3.30 17.48
CA VAL A 29 13.73 3.87 16.86
C VAL A 29 13.94 5.36 16.69
N GLU A 30 13.74 5.86 15.48
CA GLU A 30 13.88 7.25 15.12
C GLU A 30 12.55 7.77 14.55
N ASN A 31 12.29 9.06 14.77
CA ASN A 31 11.07 9.72 14.27
C ASN A 31 11.29 10.25 12.86
N GLY A 32 10.23 10.24 12.05
CA GLY A 32 10.26 10.73 10.68
C GLY A 32 10.61 9.66 9.64
N GLU A 33 10.59 10.07 8.38
CA GLU A 33 10.99 9.25 7.25
C GLU A 33 12.51 9.06 7.25
N PRO A 34 13.03 7.83 7.06
CA PRO A 34 14.46 7.59 7.09
C PRO A 34 15.17 8.32 5.94
N PRO A 35 16.42 8.77 6.15
CA PRO A 35 17.20 9.48 5.13
C PRO A 35 17.57 8.60 3.92
N GLN A 36 17.53 7.27 4.05
CA GLN A 36 17.81 6.33 2.97
C GLN A 36 16.82 5.16 3.00
N SER A 37 16.14 4.92 1.87
CA SER A 37 15.25 3.78 1.66
C SER A 37 16.02 2.53 1.21
N TRP A 38 15.35 1.38 1.23
CA TRP A 38 15.90 0.15 0.66
C TRP A 38 16.16 0.30 -0.83
N THR A 39 17.31 -0.18 -1.30
CA THR A 39 17.67 -0.19 -2.71
C THR A 39 17.25 -1.49 -3.39
N TYR A 40 16.72 -1.39 -4.60
CA TYR A 40 16.28 -2.52 -5.40
C TYR A 40 16.93 -2.53 -6.78
N LYS A 41 17.15 -3.72 -7.32
CA LYS A 41 17.59 -3.96 -8.70
C LYS A 41 16.47 -4.69 -9.45
N LYS A 42 16.30 -4.38 -10.74
CA LYS A 42 15.30 -5.05 -11.58
C LYS A 42 15.83 -6.40 -12.05
N VAL A 43 15.05 -7.46 -11.87
CA VAL A 43 15.34 -8.82 -12.36
C VAL A 43 14.10 -9.32 -13.10
N GLY A 44 14.12 -9.23 -14.43
CA GLY A 44 12.93 -9.53 -15.25
C GLY A 44 11.76 -8.58 -14.94
N GLU A 45 10.60 -9.14 -14.61
CA GLU A 45 9.39 -8.39 -14.18
C GLU A 45 9.33 -8.14 -12.67
N THR A 46 10.31 -8.62 -11.90
CA THR A 46 10.35 -8.46 -10.44
C THR A 46 11.49 -7.54 -10.00
N LEU A 47 11.42 -7.12 -8.75
CA LEU A 47 12.48 -6.38 -8.09
C LEU A 47 13.17 -7.32 -7.10
N GLU A 48 14.49 -7.25 -7.01
CA GLU A 48 15.26 -7.88 -5.96
C GLU A 48 15.90 -6.80 -5.11
N ARG A 49 16.05 -7.08 -3.81
CA ARG A 49 16.83 -6.21 -2.94
C ARG A 49 18.27 -6.17 -3.45
N ASN A 50 18.85 -4.97 -3.47
CA ASN A 50 20.23 -4.77 -3.89
C ASN A 50 21.16 -4.90 -2.68
N ASP A 51 21.54 -6.14 -2.37
CA ASP A 51 22.31 -6.50 -1.17
C ASP A 51 23.82 -6.34 -1.37
N GLY A 52 24.26 -6.06 -2.61
CA GLY A 52 25.65 -6.17 -3.04
C GLY A 52 26.59 -5.07 -2.52
N VAL A 53 26.04 -3.97 -1.98
CA VAL A 53 26.83 -2.85 -1.45
C VAL A 53 26.75 -2.86 0.07
N ARG A 54 27.42 -3.85 0.67
CA ARG A 54 27.54 -3.99 2.12
C ARG A 54 28.55 -2.99 2.66
N GLN A 55 28.16 -1.73 2.83
CA GLN A 55 28.98 -0.76 3.55
C GLN A 55 28.97 -1.13 5.05
N SER A 56 30.12 -1.61 5.54
CA SER A 56 30.36 -1.83 6.96
C SER A 56 30.33 -0.48 7.71
N GLY A 57 29.50 -0.38 8.76
CA GLY A 57 29.46 0.79 9.65
C GLY A 57 28.27 1.76 9.47
N ALA A 58 27.50 1.67 8.38
CA ALA A 58 26.32 2.51 8.20
C ALA A 58 25.09 1.97 8.97
N ALA A 59 24.29 2.87 9.56
CA ALA A 59 23.02 2.52 10.17
C ALA A 59 22.08 1.87 9.13
N ARG A 60 21.52 0.71 9.47
CA ARG A 60 20.72 -0.09 8.52
C ARG A 60 19.24 0.05 8.83
N LEU A 61 18.47 0.56 7.88
CA LEU A 61 17.02 0.54 7.97
C LEU A 61 16.50 -0.91 8.01
N ARG A 62 15.83 -1.26 9.10
CA ARG A 62 15.23 -2.58 9.32
C ARG A 62 13.72 -2.57 9.17
N LEU A 63 13.08 -1.50 9.63
CA LEU A 63 11.63 -1.40 9.63
C LEU A 63 11.21 0.06 9.52
N LEU A 64 10.15 0.29 8.78
CA LEU A 64 9.38 1.52 8.76
C LEU A 64 8.09 1.29 9.52
N VAL A 65 7.58 2.31 10.19
CA VAL A 65 6.30 2.26 10.88
C VAL A 65 5.49 3.48 10.49
N LEU A 66 4.26 3.24 10.04
CA LEU A 66 3.27 4.28 9.79
C LEU A 66 2.19 4.22 10.84
N THR A 67 1.97 5.33 11.55
CA THR A 67 0.96 5.41 12.61
C THR A 67 -0.20 6.31 12.17
N SER A 68 -1.40 5.71 12.08
CA SER A 68 -2.67 6.41 11.78
C SER A 68 -3.48 6.54 13.06
N ASP A 69 -3.88 7.76 13.45
CA ASP A 69 -4.57 8.03 14.73
C ASP A 69 -5.95 7.35 14.84
N LYS A 70 -6.59 7.05 13.72
CA LYS A 70 -7.86 6.31 13.63
C LYS A 70 -7.69 4.88 13.12
N GLY A 71 -6.46 4.40 13.06
CA GLY A 71 -6.12 3.08 12.57
C GLY A 71 -6.25 2.91 11.07
N TRP A 72 -6.24 1.65 10.66
CA TRP A 72 -6.25 1.23 9.25
C TRP A 72 -7.58 0.55 8.90
N PRO A 73 -7.91 0.34 7.60
CA PRO A 73 -9.12 -0.38 7.19
C PRO A 73 -9.36 -1.70 7.93
N TYR A 74 -8.28 -2.40 8.31
CA TYR A 74 -8.33 -3.62 9.11
C TYR A 74 -9.07 -3.44 10.45
N SER A 75 -8.84 -2.30 11.13
CA SER A 75 -9.47 -1.95 12.40
C SER A 75 -10.92 -1.56 12.24
N TRP A 76 -11.28 -0.99 11.10
CA TRP A 76 -12.66 -0.60 10.81
C TRP A 76 -13.53 -1.82 10.45
N ALA A 77 -12.92 -2.86 9.86
CA ALA A 77 -13.57 -4.11 9.45
C ALA A 77 -13.81 -5.10 10.62
N GLY A 78 -14.09 -4.58 11.81
CA GLY A 78 -14.41 -5.37 13.01
C GLY A 78 -13.26 -6.24 13.51
N THR A 79 -12.01 -5.82 13.30
CA THR A 79 -10.83 -6.45 13.93
C THR A 79 -10.36 -5.61 15.11
N GLU A 80 -9.41 -6.12 15.88
CA GLU A 80 -8.74 -5.35 16.92
C GLU A 80 -8.19 -4.02 16.36
N PRO A 81 -8.20 -2.94 17.18
CA PRO A 81 -7.61 -1.68 16.79
C PRO A 81 -6.12 -1.84 16.46
N VAL A 82 -5.74 -1.42 15.26
CA VAL A 82 -4.37 -1.44 14.73
C VAL A 82 -4.07 -0.04 14.23
N PHE A 83 -3.20 0.67 14.94
CA PHE A 83 -2.79 2.03 14.61
C PHE A 83 -1.48 2.05 13.82
N ASP A 84 -0.62 1.06 14.04
CA ASP A 84 0.71 0.97 13.44
C ASP A 84 0.74 -0.02 12.27
N CYS A 85 1.29 0.43 11.14
CA CYS A 85 1.57 -0.36 9.96
C CYS A 85 3.09 -0.56 9.82
N TYR A 86 3.54 -1.81 9.94
CA TYR A 86 4.95 -2.17 9.91
C TYR A 86 5.41 -2.50 8.49
N VAL A 87 6.21 -1.62 7.90
CA VAL A 87 6.69 -1.71 6.52
C VAL A 87 8.13 -2.19 6.50
N ASN A 88 8.37 -3.35 5.91
CA ASN A 88 9.71 -3.89 5.67
C ASN A 88 10.09 -3.76 4.19
N CYS A 89 11.29 -4.23 3.84
CA CYS A 89 11.77 -4.21 2.46
C CYS A 89 10.88 -4.97 1.47
N GLU A 90 10.12 -5.99 1.91
CA GLU A 90 9.21 -6.73 1.04
C GLU A 90 7.95 -5.93 0.74
N VAL A 91 7.39 -5.28 1.76
CA VAL A 91 6.23 -4.39 1.60
C VAL A 91 6.59 -3.19 0.73
N GLU A 92 7.76 -2.58 0.96
CA GLU A 92 8.27 -1.50 0.11
C GLU A 92 8.47 -1.97 -1.34
N ARG A 93 8.96 -3.20 -1.54
CA ARG A 93 9.10 -3.78 -2.89
C ARG A 93 7.75 -3.89 -3.62
N VAL A 94 6.68 -4.23 -2.92
CA VAL A 94 5.32 -4.26 -3.48
C VAL A 94 4.94 -2.87 -3.97
N TRP A 95 5.16 -1.83 -3.15
CA TRP A 95 4.90 -0.46 -3.56
C TRP A 95 5.71 -0.04 -4.78
N GLN A 96 7.01 -0.36 -4.83
CA GLN A 96 7.85 -0.03 -6.00
C GLN A 96 7.34 -0.69 -7.29
N THR A 97 6.81 -1.92 -7.19
CA THR A 97 6.19 -2.61 -8.33
C THR A 97 4.91 -1.89 -8.77
N VAL A 98 4.02 -1.56 -7.83
CA VAL A 98 2.78 -0.82 -8.10
C VAL A 98 3.06 0.56 -8.67
N LYS A 99 4.05 1.28 -8.15
CA LYS A 99 4.51 2.57 -8.65
C LYS A 99 5.02 2.47 -10.09
N GLY A 100 5.75 1.40 -10.42
CA GLY A 100 6.16 1.09 -11.79
C GLY A 100 4.97 0.92 -12.73
N ASP A 101 3.99 0.11 -12.33
CA ASP A 101 2.75 -0.11 -13.11
C ASP A 101 1.96 1.18 -13.32
N LEU A 102 1.81 2.01 -12.27
CA LEU A 102 1.17 3.32 -12.37
C LEU A 102 1.94 4.26 -13.32
N THR A 103 3.27 4.25 -13.27
CA THR A 103 4.11 5.08 -14.13
C THR A 103 3.95 4.69 -15.60
N GLU A 104 3.92 3.40 -15.89
CA GLU A 104 3.68 2.87 -17.23
C GLU A 104 2.26 3.21 -17.71
N TRP A 105 1.25 2.98 -16.87
CA TRP A 105 -0.16 3.24 -17.18
C TRP A 105 -0.45 4.71 -17.49
N PHE A 106 0.18 5.64 -16.78
CA PHE A 106 0.00 7.08 -16.95
C PHE A 106 1.09 7.73 -17.84
N SER A 107 1.87 6.94 -18.57
CA SER A 107 2.89 7.45 -19.48
C SER A 107 2.25 8.05 -20.74
N PRO A 108 2.69 9.23 -21.21
CA PRO A 108 2.19 9.84 -22.45
C PRO A 108 2.59 9.04 -23.70
N HIS A 109 3.61 8.19 -23.61
CA HIS A 109 4.11 7.34 -24.71
C HIS A 109 3.51 5.92 -24.70
N GLY A 110 2.47 5.68 -23.88
CA GLY A 110 1.88 4.36 -23.73
C GLY A 110 1.41 3.80 -25.07
N ARG A 111 1.84 2.56 -25.39
CA ARG A 111 1.17 1.74 -26.41
C ARG A 111 -0.33 1.82 -26.12
N THR A 112 -1.13 2.00 -27.16
CA THR A 112 -2.59 2.24 -27.17
C THR A 112 -3.46 1.21 -26.42
N VAL A 113 -2.88 0.26 -25.67
CA VAL A 113 -3.56 -0.79 -24.93
C VAL A 113 -2.75 -1.16 -23.67
N PHE A 114 -2.56 -0.25 -22.71
CA PHE A 114 -2.13 -0.69 -21.37
C PHE A 114 -3.35 -1.13 -20.57
N SER A 115 -3.60 -2.44 -20.55
CA SER A 115 -4.55 -3.03 -19.61
C SER A 115 -3.95 -3.02 -18.20
N PRO A 116 -4.63 -2.46 -17.19
CA PRO A 116 -4.19 -2.51 -15.79
C PRO A 116 -3.75 -3.93 -15.39
N LYS A 117 -2.51 -4.09 -14.90
CA LYS A 117 -1.98 -5.40 -14.50
C LYS A 117 -2.54 -5.83 -13.15
N LYS A 118 -3.15 -7.00 -13.09
CA LYS A 118 -3.59 -7.63 -11.82
C LYS A 118 -2.34 -8.17 -11.11
N ARG A 119 -2.09 -7.78 -9.86
CA ARG A 119 -0.94 -8.22 -9.06
C ARG A 119 -1.41 -9.05 -7.88
N LEU A 120 -0.96 -10.30 -7.78
CA LEU A 120 -1.19 -11.14 -6.61
C LEU A 120 0.06 -11.15 -5.74
N PHE A 121 -0.08 -10.74 -4.48
CA PHE A 121 0.98 -10.81 -3.49
C PHE A 121 0.69 -11.93 -2.49
N ILE A 122 1.48 -13.00 -2.57
CA ILE A 122 1.34 -14.16 -1.69
C ILE A 122 2.31 -14.00 -0.54
N GLY A 123 1.77 -13.77 0.66
CA GLY A 123 2.52 -13.81 1.91
C GLY A 123 2.43 -15.19 2.57
N THR A 124 3.37 -15.47 3.47
CA THR A 124 3.22 -16.56 4.43
C THR A 124 2.11 -16.18 5.43
N PRO A 125 1.09 -17.03 5.64
CA PRO A 125 0.01 -16.75 6.59
C PRO A 125 0.53 -16.53 8.03
N GLY A 126 -0.16 -15.67 8.80
CA GLY A 126 0.02 -15.55 10.25
C GLY A 126 1.09 -14.55 10.73
N ILE A 127 1.69 -13.78 9.81
CA ILE A 127 2.70 -12.75 10.15
C ILE A 127 2.11 -11.33 9.99
N GLY A 128 0.85 -11.18 9.58
CA GLY A 128 0.23 -9.86 9.36
C GLY A 128 0.82 -9.11 8.16
N LYS A 129 1.40 -9.85 7.19
CA LYS A 129 2.05 -9.27 6.01
C LYS A 129 1.06 -8.62 5.06
N SER A 130 -0.16 -9.15 4.97
CA SER A 130 -1.20 -8.55 4.11
C SER A 130 -1.64 -7.20 4.69
N MET A 131 -1.95 -7.14 5.99
CA MET A 131 -2.31 -5.89 6.68
C MET A 131 -1.26 -4.79 6.46
N ALA A 132 0.02 -5.12 6.61
CA ALA A 132 1.11 -4.19 6.36
C ALA A 132 1.17 -3.73 4.89
N ALA A 133 1.13 -4.66 3.94
CA ALA A 133 1.19 -4.34 2.52
C ALA A 133 0.00 -3.50 2.04
N GLY A 134 -1.22 -3.84 2.46
CA GLY A 134 -2.42 -3.12 2.04
C GLY A 134 -2.49 -1.74 2.63
N SER A 135 -2.25 -1.61 3.93
CA SER A 135 -2.20 -0.32 4.63
C SER A 135 -1.16 0.60 4.00
N TYR A 136 0.02 0.06 3.69
CA TYR A 136 1.08 0.83 3.05
C TYR A 136 0.75 1.24 1.61
N LEU A 137 0.19 0.33 0.82
CA LEU A 137 -0.29 0.64 -0.53
C LEU A 137 -1.37 1.73 -0.49
N LEU A 138 -2.32 1.63 0.44
CA LEU A 138 -3.35 2.64 0.61
C LEU A 138 -2.73 4.01 0.93
N TYR A 139 -1.83 4.07 1.91
CA TYR A 139 -1.11 5.30 2.26
C TYR A 139 -0.44 5.93 1.03
N GLN A 140 0.30 5.13 0.28
CA GLN A 140 1.02 5.59 -0.92
C GLN A 140 0.07 6.02 -2.05
N LEU A 141 -1.01 5.28 -2.31
CA LEU A 141 -1.98 5.59 -3.36
C LEU A 141 -2.79 6.85 -3.06
N LEU A 142 -3.12 7.12 -1.79
CA LEU A 142 -3.76 8.37 -1.39
C LEU A 142 -2.85 9.58 -1.63
N ARG A 143 -1.53 9.39 -1.57
CA ARG A 143 -0.53 10.44 -1.85
C ARG A 143 -0.09 10.51 -3.31
N TYR A 144 -0.49 9.54 -4.14
CA TYR A 144 -0.31 9.62 -5.59
C TYR A 144 -1.15 10.75 -6.21
N ASP A 145 -0.85 11.16 -7.43
CA ASP A 145 -1.56 12.24 -8.12
C ASP A 145 -3.08 11.97 -8.19
N ALA A 146 -3.87 12.84 -7.53
CA ALA A 146 -5.32 12.72 -7.46
C ALA A 146 -6.02 12.97 -8.81
N LYS A 147 -5.40 13.71 -9.73
CA LYS A 147 -5.95 13.91 -11.08
C LYS A 147 -5.88 12.63 -11.91
N LYS A 148 -4.82 11.85 -11.72
CA LYS A 148 -4.59 10.57 -12.41
C LYS A 148 -5.39 9.44 -11.77
N LEU A 149 -5.42 9.43 -10.43
CA LEU A 149 -6.03 8.38 -9.63
C LEU A 149 -6.89 9.01 -8.53
N PRO A 150 -8.13 9.44 -8.85
CA PRO A 150 -9.02 10.10 -7.89
C PRO A 150 -9.64 9.15 -6.86
N LEU A 151 -9.77 7.86 -7.18
CA LEU A 151 -10.43 6.86 -6.33
C LEU A 151 -9.49 5.72 -5.93
N VAL A 152 -9.57 5.31 -4.65
CA VAL A 152 -8.94 4.09 -4.14
C VAL A 152 -9.97 3.31 -3.34
N ALA A 153 -10.23 2.06 -3.72
CA ALA A 153 -11.08 1.16 -2.97
C ALA A 153 -10.23 0.17 -2.17
N TYR A 154 -10.61 -0.08 -0.93
CA TYR A 154 -10.00 -1.08 -0.07
C TYR A 154 -11.06 -2.09 0.34
N ILE A 155 -10.90 -3.33 -0.10
CA ILE A 155 -11.80 -4.44 0.21
C ILE A 155 -11.11 -5.34 1.20
N ILE A 156 -11.80 -5.65 2.30
CA ILE A 156 -11.31 -6.54 3.33
C ILE A 156 -12.47 -7.26 4.00
N LYS A 157 -12.34 -8.58 4.13
CA LYS A 157 -13.41 -9.46 4.62
C LYS A 157 -14.69 -9.23 3.79
N LYS A 158 -15.71 -8.58 4.37
CA LYS A 158 -16.98 -8.23 3.72
C LYS A 158 -17.18 -6.71 3.62
N SER A 159 -16.18 -5.92 4.02
CA SER A 159 -16.24 -4.46 4.06
C SER A 159 -15.54 -3.87 2.85
N VAL A 160 -16.13 -2.81 2.30
CA VAL A 160 -15.55 -2.07 1.17
C VAL A 160 -15.47 -0.59 1.52
N TYR A 161 -14.25 -0.08 1.60
CA TYR A 161 -13.99 1.34 1.87
C TYR A 161 -13.56 2.05 0.60
N LEU A 162 -14.36 3.04 0.17
CA LEU A 162 -14.04 3.88 -0.96
C LEU A 162 -13.46 5.21 -0.49
N PHE A 163 -12.24 5.50 -0.91
CA PHE A 163 -11.53 6.75 -0.68
C PHE A 163 -11.65 7.63 -1.91
N ASP A 164 -12.35 8.76 -1.76
CA ASP A 164 -12.43 9.83 -2.75
C ASP A 164 -11.39 10.89 -2.40
N LYS A 165 -10.33 10.99 -3.21
CA LYS A 165 -9.20 11.90 -2.97
C LYS A 165 -9.52 13.36 -3.30
N ASN A 166 -10.50 13.59 -4.18
CA ASN A 166 -10.95 14.93 -4.53
C ASN A 166 -11.78 15.53 -3.41
N LYS A 167 -12.67 14.72 -2.82
CA LYS A 167 -13.51 15.12 -1.68
C LYS A 167 -12.83 14.93 -0.33
N LYS A 168 -11.73 14.16 -0.29
CA LYS A 168 -11.04 13.73 0.94
C LYS A 168 -11.97 13.00 1.90
N THR A 169 -12.77 12.08 1.36
CA THR A 169 -13.78 11.32 2.13
C THR A 169 -13.55 9.83 2.07
N VAL A 170 -14.00 9.13 3.12
CA VAL A 170 -14.12 7.67 3.16
C VAL A 170 -15.58 7.29 3.34
N SER A 171 -16.06 6.47 2.40
CA SER A 171 -17.39 5.85 2.42
C SER A 171 -17.24 4.35 2.66
N ASP A 172 -18.00 3.83 3.61
CA ASP A 172 -18.20 2.39 3.76
C ASP A 172 -19.38 2.00 2.86
N LEU A 173 -19.12 1.19 1.84
CA LEU A 173 -20.13 0.74 0.88
C LEU A 173 -20.90 -0.49 1.39
N GLY A 174 -20.46 -1.10 2.50
CA GLY A 174 -21.13 -2.22 3.15
C GLY A 174 -21.06 -3.56 2.43
N SER A 175 -21.08 -3.61 1.09
CA SER A 175 -20.96 -4.85 0.31
C SER A 175 -20.19 -4.67 -1.00
N GLU A 176 -19.70 -5.79 -1.53
CA GLU A 176 -19.06 -5.83 -2.86
C GLU A 176 -20.07 -5.57 -3.99
N ASP A 177 -21.36 -5.90 -3.82
CA ASP A 177 -22.39 -5.68 -4.84
C ASP A 177 -22.59 -4.19 -5.13
N VAL A 178 -22.73 -3.38 -4.07
CA VAL A 178 -22.82 -1.91 -4.17
C VAL A 178 -21.56 -1.34 -4.81
N PHE A 179 -20.41 -1.91 -4.45
CA PHE A 179 -19.14 -1.51 -5.05
C PHE A 179 -19.11 -1.80 -6.55
N VAL A 180 -19.52 -2.98 -7.01
CA VAL A 180 -19.57 -3.35 -8.43
C VAL A 180 -20.50 -2.42 -9.22
N GLU A 181 -21.65 -2.04 -8.67
CA GLU A 181 -22.54 -1.06 -9.31
C GLU A 181 -21.87 0.31 -9.44
N LEU A 182 -21.25 0.79 -8.36
CA LEU A 182 -20.49 2.04 -8.36
C LEU A 182 -19.32 2.00 -9.36
N LEU A 183 -18.64 0.86 -9.47
CA LEU A 183 -17.56 0.66 -10.42
C LEU A 183 -18.03 0.78 -11.88
N LYS A 184 -19.22 0.24 -12.20
CA LYS A 184 -19.81 0.35 -13.54
C LYS A 184 -20.06 1.81 -13.91
N ASP A 185 -20.73 2.58 -13.05
CA ASP A 185 -20.97 4.03 -13.28
C ASP A 185 -19.66 4.80 -13.50
N HIS A 186 -18.66 4.56 -12.64
CA HIS A 186 -17.38 5.26 -12.73
C HIS A 186 -16.59 4.88 -13.99
N THR A 187 -16.67 3.61 -14.41
CA THR A 187 -16.04 3.12 -15.64
C THR A 187 -16.70 3.75 -16.88
N GLU A 188 -18.02 3.81 -16.92
CA GLU A 188 -18.78 4.49 -17.99
C GLU A 188 -18.42 5.97 -18.12
N ARG A 189 -18.10 6.61 -16.98
CA ARG A 189 -17.67 8.01 -16.91
C ARG A 189 -16.16 8.20 -17.10
N GLY A 190 -15.41 7.13 -17.37
CA GLY A 190 -13.95 7.16 -17.58
C GLY A 190 -13.13 7.52 -16.33
N VAL A 191 -13.71 7.37 -15.13
CA VAL A 191 -13.02 7.67 -13.86
C VAL A 191 -12.07 6.54 -13.52
N LYS A 192 -10.79 6.88 -13.38
CA LYS A 192 -9.74 5.92 -13.03
C LYS A 192 -9.68 5.70 -11.51
N GLY A 193 -9.37 4.47 -11.11
CA GLY A 193 -9.25 4.10 -9.70
C GLY A 193 -8.35 2.89 -9.48
N TYR A 194 -8.05 2.63 -8.21
CA TYR A 194 -7.25 1.49 -7.77
C TYR A 194 -8.02 0.66 -6.75
N VAL A 195 -7.92 -0.68 -6.81
CA VAL A 195 -8.58 -1.57 -5.85
C VAL A 195 -7.54 -2.41 -5.10
N ILE A 196 -7.49 -2.25 -3.79
CA ILE A 196 -6.76 -3.15 -2.89
C ILE A 196 -7.76 -4.19 -2.41
N TYR A 197 -7.46 -5.47 -2.62
CA TYR A 197 -8.30 -6.60 -2.21
C TYR A 197 -7.54 -7.49 -1.22
N ASP A 198 -7.80 -7.30 0.06
CA ASP A 198 -7.14 -8.02 1.15
C ASP A 198 -7.97 -9.23 1.57
N VAL A 199 -7.54 -10.42 1.14
CA VAL A 199 -8.18 -11.69 1.50
C VAL A 199 -7.58 -12.18 2.80
N ALA A 200 -8.13 -11.70 3.91
CA ALA A 200 -7.86 -12.24 5.24
C ALA A 200 -8.95 -13.27 5.59
N GLU A 201 -8.76 -14.54 5.18
CA GLU A 201 -9.55 -15.66 5.73
C GLU A 201 -8.77 -16.33 6.87
N GLN A 202 -9.46 -16.79 7.91
CA GLN A 202 -8.83 -17.52 9.02
C GLN A 202 -7.94 -18.67 8.47
N GLY A 203 -6.63 -18.60 8.73
CA GLY A 203 -5.65 -19.59 8.28
C GLY A 203 -5.09 -19.42 6.86
N ARG A 204 -5.58 -18.44 6.07
CA ARG A 204 -5.07 -18.12 4.72
C ARG A 204 -5.08 -16.59 4.50
N GLU A 205 -3.94 -15.93 4.73
CA GLU A 205 -3.75 -14.53 4.35
C GLU A 205 -3.25 -14.46 2.90
N ARG A 206 -4.01 -13.81 2.02
CA ARG A 206 -3.60 -13.52 0.64
C ARG A 206 -3.94 -12.07 0.32
N MET A 207 -2.96 -11.30 -0.15
CA MET A 207 -3.23 -9.95 -0.64
C MET A 207 -3.31 -9.98 -2.15
N LEU A 208 -4.48 -9.65 -2.68
CA LEU A 208 -4.67 -9.39 -4.11
C LEU A 208 -4.70 -7.88 -4.32
N ALA A 209 -3.68 -7.32 -4.95
CA ALA A 209 -3.72 -5.92 -5.37
C ALA A 209 -4.23 -5.87 -6.81
N TYR A 210 -5.48 -5.43 -6.99
CA TYR A 210 -6.09 -5.29 -8.30
C TYR A 210 -5.98 -3.84 -8.80
N LEU A 211 -5.10 -3.59 -9.77
CA LEU A 211 -5.23 -2.39 -10.60
C LEU A 211 -6.43 -2.59 -11.52
N SER A 212 -7.53 -1.89 -11.29
CA SER A 212 -8.59 -1.71 -12.28
C SER A 212 -9.59 -0.67 -11.78
N LEU A 213 -9.67 0.48 -12.46
CA LEU A 213 -10.91 0.91 -13.14
C LEU A 213 -10.49 1.58 -14.46
N CYS A 214 -10.88 0.95 -15.57
CA CYS A 214 -10.51 1.33 -16.93
C CYS A 214 -11.30 2.55 -17.42
N GLY A 215 -10.69 3.28 -18.37
CA GLY A 215 -11.39 3.85 -19.51
C GLY A 215 -10.58 3.45 -20.75
N THR A 216 -11.26 2.95 -21.79
CA THR A 216 -10.73 2.70 -23.14
C THR A 216 -10.03 3.92 -23.72
#